data_AF-A0A521J680-F1
#
_entry.id   AF-A0A521J680-F1
#
_cell.length_a   1.000
_cell.length_b   1.000
_cell.length_c   1.000
_cell.angle_alpha   90.00
_cell.angle_beta   90.00
_cell.angle_gamma   90.00
#
_symmetry.space_group_name_H-M   'P 1'
#
loop_
_entity.id
_entity.type
_entity.pdbx_description
1 polymer ?
#
loop_
_entity_poly.entity_id
_entity_poly.type
_entity_poly.pdbx_seq_one_letter_code
_entity_poly.pdbx_strand_id
1 'polypeptide(L)'
;ENYIALYDNDGRTLLDEIIIPADVPADRTYGFPKDGIKYNEEGEINAVILDRVTPSSNNAILEENPKVMDMRVNDPWGGMLTITAMLVVFSALIGLYFFFKLSGNIATRISKRKIAKSGTLSAVRSQTHLSGEVLAAISAALYEIKEDQHDIESTILTIRQVKRDYSPWSAKWKSLRKLPK
;
A
#
# COMPACT_ATOMS: atom_id res chain seq x y z
N GLU A 1 -18.75 -20.52 53.38
CA GLU A 1 -19.67 -19.98 52.36
C GLU A 1 -20.13 -18.61 52.84
N ASN A 2 -20.29 -17.65 51.93
CA ASN A 2 -20.76 -16.31 52.25
C ASN A 2 -22.17 -16.13 51.68
N TYR A 3 -23.14 -15.90 52.54
CA TYR A 3 -24.51 -15.59 52.14
C TYR A 3 -24.68 -14.08 51.97
N ILE A 4 -25.15 -13.66 50.81
CA ILE A 4 -25.47 -12.27 50.51
C ILE A 4 -26.92 -12.22 50.06
N ALA A 5 -27.71 -11.38 50.71
CA ALA A 5 -29.11 -11.16 50.38
C ALA A 5 -29.40 -9.66 50.25
N LEU A 6 -30.20 -9.33 49.26
CA LEU A 6 -30.75 -8.00 49.05
C LEU A 6 -32.17 -7.98 49.58
N TYR A 7 -32.42 -7.11 50.55
CA TYR A 7 -33.75 -6.85 51.09
C TYR A 7 -34.26 -5.50 50.59
N ASP A 8 -35.58 -5.37 50.53
CA ASP A 8 -36.25 -4.10 50.26
C ASP A 8 -36.04 -3.12 51.43
N ASN A 9 -36.39 -1.84 51.24
CA ASN A 9 -36.27 -0.79 52.26
C ASN A 9 -37.02 -1.14 53.57
N ASP A 10 -38.01 -2.01 53.49
CA ASP A 10 -38.76 -2.52 54.64
C ASP A 10 -37.94 -3.50 55.53
N GLY A 11 -36.76 -3.93 55.07
CA GLY A 11 -35.84 -4.83 55.79
C GLY A 11 -36.37 -6.24 56.02
N ARG A 12 -37.51 -6.59 55.41
CA ARG A 12 -38.19 -7.88 55.59
C ARG A 12 -38.42 -8.62 54.27
N THR A 13 -38.72 -7.89 53.21
CA THR A 13 -38.97 -8.47 51.89
C THR A 13 -37.64 -8.83 51.24
N LEU A 14 -37.40 -10.12 51.03
CA LEU A 14 -36.24 -10.61 50.28
C LEU A 14 -36.45 -10.30 48.79
N LEU A 15 -35.56 -9.50 48.22
CA LEU A 15 -35.56 -9.16 46.80
C LEU A 15 -34.67 -10.12 46.00
N ASP A 16 -33.47 -10.40 46.50
CA ASP A 16 -32.53 -11.31 45.85
C ASP A 16 -31.61 -11.97 46.87
N GLU A 17 -31.02 -13.10 46.51
CA GLU A 17 -30.06 -13.82 47.33
C GLU A 17 -29.06 -14.59 46.49
N ILE A 18 -27.82 -14.68 46.98
CA ILE A 18 -26.74 -15.43 46.40
C ILE A 18 -25.85 -16.02 47.50
N ILE A 19 -25.50 -17.30 47.32
CA ILE A 19 -24.55 -18.01 48.18
C ILE A 19 -23.23 -18.09 47.40
N ILE A 20 -22.18 -17.48 47.95
CA ILE A 20 -20.84 -17.49 47.37
C ILE A 20 -20.03 -18.61 48.05
N PRO A 21 -19.46 -19.56 47.30
CA PRO A 21 -18.62 -20.61 47.86
C PRO A 21 -17.36 -19.99 48.49
N ALA A 22 -16.83 -20.64 49.54
CA ALA A 22 -15.62 -20.14 50.22
C ALA A 22 -14.33 -20.32 49.38
N ASP A 23 -14.39 -21.16 48.35
CA ASP A 23 -13.25 -21.56 47.52
C ASP A 23 -13.10 -20.70 46.25
N VAL A 24 -13.53 -19.44 46.29
CA VAL A 24 -13.34 -18.53 45.14
C VAL A 24 -11.88 -18.04 45.15
N PRO A 25 -11.10 -18.31 44.09
CA PRO A 25 -9.71 -17.84 44.00
C PRO A 25 -9.65 -16.31 43.91
N ALA A 26 -8.51 -15.74 44.31
CA ALA A 26 -8.26 -14.31 44.18
C ALA A 26 -8.37 -13.85 42.71
N ASP A 27 -8.76 -12.58 42.50
CA ASP A 27 -8.93 -11.93 41.20
C ASP A 27 -9.95 -12.58 40.26
N ARG A 28 -10.91 -13.33 40.81
CA ARG A 28 -12.04 -13.88 40.06
C ARG A 28 -13.37 -13.29 40.47
N THR A 29 -14.29 -13.25 39.51
CA THR A 29 -15.66 -12.76 39.72
C THR A 29 -16.62 -13.93 39.72
N TYR A 30 -17.55 -13.90 40.66
CA TYR A 30 -18.64 -14.84 40.76
C TYR A 30 -19.92 -14.19 40.26
N GLY A 31 -20.64 -14.84 39.35
CA GLY A 31 -21.83 -14.26 38.73
C GLY A 31 -22.54 -15.23 37.79
N PHE A 32 -23.57 -14.73 37.11
CA PHE A 32 -24.36 -15.53 36.19
C PHE A 32 -23.75 -15.53 34.78
N PRO A 33 -23.62 -16.69 34.12
CA PRO A 33 -23.04 -16.80 32.78
C PRO A 33 -23.96 -16.20 31.70
N LYS A 34 -25.27 -16.23 31.92
CA LYS A 34 -26.27 -15.53 31.10
C LYS A 34 -27.08 -14.60 31.99
N ASP A 35 -27.11 -13.34 31.61
CA ASP A 35 -27.86 -12.33 32.35
C ASP A 35 -29.37 -12.63 32.31
N GLY A 36 -30.06 -12.44 33.44
CA GLY A 36 -31.50 -12.73 33.59
C GLY A 36 -31.89 -14.20 33.84
N ILE A 37 -30.94 -15.15 33.89
CA ILE A 37 -31.21 -16.57 34.17
C ILE A 37 -30.55 -16.96 35.50
N LYS A 38 -31.34 -16.95 36.59
CA LYS A 38 -30.87 -17.30 37.94
C LYS A 38 -30.80 -18.80 38.20
N TYR A 39 -31.75 -19.56 37.65
CA TYR A 39 -31.89 -20.99 37.88
C TYR A 39 -31.62 -21.79 36.60
N ASN A 40 -30.94 -22.94 36.74
CA ASN A 40 -30.79 -23.92 35.68
C ASN A 40 -32.09 -24.71 35.45
N GLU A 41 -32.12 -25.53 34.40
CA GLU A 41 -33.26 -26.43 34.10
C GLU A 41 -33.57 -27.40 35.26
N GLU A 42 -32.60 -27.61 36.15
CA GLU A 42 -32.67 -28.45 37.35
C GLU A 42 -33.07 -27.68 38.64
N GLY A 43 -33.27 -26.36 38.56
CA GLY A 43 -33.71 -25.52 39.69
C GLY A 43 -32.58 -25.04 40.62
N GLU A 44 -31.33 -25.35 40.32
CA GLU A 44 -30.16 -24.89 41.06
C GLU A 44 -29.68 -23.50 40.63
N ILE A 45 -28.99 -22.77 41.52
CA ILE A 45 -28.45 -21.44 41.23
C ILE A 45 -27.35 -21.57 40.17
N ASN A 46 -27.52 -20.92 39.01
CA ASN A 46 -26.59 -20.97 37.88
C ASN A 46 -25.37 -20.03 38.02
N ALA A 47 -24.98 -19.70 39.24
CA ALA A 47 -23.85 -18.80 39.46
C ALA A 47 -22.55 -19.60 39.37
N VAL A 48 -21.63 -19.15 38.50
CA VAL A 48 -20.36 -19.81 38.25
C VAL A 48 -19.22 -18.80 38.48
N ILE A 49 -18.01 -19.30 38.67
CA ILE A 49 -16.81 -18.46 38.64
C ILE A 49 -16.52 -18.11 37.18
N LEU A 50 -16.65 -16.84 36.82
CA LEU A 50 -16.40 -16.38 35.46
C LEU A 50 -14.89 -16.31 35.18
N ASP A 51 -14.48 -16.74 33.98
CA ASP A 51 -13.10 -16.63 33.52
C ASP A 51 -12.72 -15.21 33.07
N ARG A 52 -13.71 -14.38 32.73
CA ARG A 52 -13.52 -12.98 32.32
C ARG A 52 -14.50 -12.06 33.03
N VAL A 53 -14.08 -10.81 33.23
CA VAL A 53 -14.96 -9.75 33.75
C VAL A 53 -15.47 -8.88 32.61
N THR A 54 -16.77 -8.60 32.60
CA THR A 54 -17.41 -7.67 31.65
C THR A 54 -18.03 -6.52 32.43
N PRO A 55 -17.23 -5.50 32.83
CA PRO A 55 -17.77 -4.35 33.52
C PRO A 55 -18.79 -3.62 32.64
N SER A 56 -19.96 -3.33 33.20
CA SER A 56 -21.05 -2.61 32.52
C SER A 56 -21.58 -3.26 31.23
N SER A 57 -21.34 -4.56 31.03
CA SER A 57 -21.81 -5.32 29.86
C SER A 57 -22.34 -6.69 30.27
N ASN A 58 -23.04 -7.37 29.36
CA ASN A 58 -23.57 -8.70 29.60
C ASN A 58 -22.43 -9.73 29.68
N ASN A 59 -22.53 -10.65 30.63
CA ASN A 59 -21.58 -11.76 30.79
C ASN A 59 -21.66 -12.79 29.65
N ALA A 60 -22.80 -12.84 28.95
CA ALA A 60 -22.98 -13.69 27.77
C ALA A 60 -22.39 -13.05 26.51
N ILE A 61 -21.43 -13.75 25.90
CA ILE A 61 -21.00 -13.51 24.52
C ILE A 61 -22.08 -14.01 23.56
N LEU A 62 -22.99 -13.12 23.17
CA LEU A 62 -24.13 -13.45 22.30
C LEU A 62 -23.72 -13.65 20.83
N GLU A 63 -22.57 -13.10 20.40
CA GLU A 63 -22.19 -13.05 18.98
C GLU A 63 -20.69 -13.32 18.77
N GLU A 64 -20.21 -14.53 19.05
CA GLU A 64 -18.96 -14.97 18.44
C GLU A 64 -19.25 -15.48 17.02
N ASN A 65 -18.57 -14.92 16.02
CA ASN A 65 -18.78 -15.32 14.62
C ASN A 65 -18.42 -16.81 14.47
N PRO A 66 -19.37 -17.67 14.04
CA PRO A 66 -19.17 -19.12 14.01
C PRO A 66 -17.97 -19.50 13.15
N LYS A 67 -17.72 -18.75 12.06
CA LYS A 67 -16.57 -18.98 11.18
C LYS A 67 -15.24 -18.75 11.87
N VAL A 68 -15.15 -17.75 12.75
CA VAL A 68 -13.90 -17.45 13.48
C VAL A 68 -13.65 -18.51 14.56
N MET A 69 -14.70 -19.01 15.20
CA MET A 69 -14.61 -20.11 16.15
C MET A 69 -14.20 -21.42 15.48
N ASP A 70 -14.84 -21.77 14.36
CA ASP A 70 -14.45 -22.92 13.56
C ASP A 70 -12.99 -22.83 13.10
N MET A 71 -12.51 -21.63 12.75
CA MET A 71 -11.10 -21.43 12.39
C MET A 71 -10.15 -21.64 13.58
N ARG A 72 -10.52 -21.19 14.78
CA ARG A 72 -9.71 -21.46 16.00
C ARG A 72 -9.69 -22.94 16.38
N VAL A 73 -10.79 -23.65 16.19
CA VAL A 73 -10.88 -25.09 16.49
C VAL A 73 -10.11 -25.91 15.47
N ASN A 74 -10.25 -25.59 14.18
CA ASN A 74 -9.62 -26.35 13.09
C ASN A 74 -8.14 -25.99 12.85
N ASP A 75 -7.72 -24.77 13.15
CA ASP A 75 -6.32 -24.32 13.05
C ASP A 75 -5.86 -23.59 14.32
N PRO A 76 -5.67 -24.30 15.46
CA PRO A 76 -5.30 -23.68 16.73
C PRO A 76 -3.93 -22.97 16.70
N TRP A 77 -3.02 -23.43 15.83
CA TRP A 77 -1.66 -22.90 15.71
C TRP A 77 -1.52 -21.86 14.57
N GLY A 78 -2.55 -21.67 13.74
CA GLY A 78 -2.55 -20.71 12.63
C GLY A 78 -1.68 -21.14 11.44
N GLY A 79 -1.33 -22.41 11.33
CA GLY A 79 -0.46 -22.92 10.27
C GLY A 79 -1.11 -22.88 8.89
N MET A 80 -2.38 -23.25 8.81
CA MET A 80 -3.14 -23.24 7.56
C MET A 80 -3.37 -21.80 7.07
N LEU A 81 -3.69 -20.90 8.00
CA LEU A 81 -3.89 -19.49 7.71
C LEU A 81 -2.61 -18.82 7.17
N THR A 82 -1.45 -19.10 7.76
CA THR A 82 -0.18 -18.52 7.32
C THR A 82 0.29 -19.07 5.97
N ILE A 83 0.18 -20.38 5.75
CA ILE A 83 0.55 -21.01 4.47
C ILE A 83 -0.30 -20.46 3.32
N THR A 84 -1.62 -20.39 3.50
CA THR A 84 -2.53 -19.89 2.46
C THR A 84 -2.27 -18.42 2.13
N ALA A 85 -2.04 -17.57 3.14
CA ALA A 85 -1.65 -16.18 2.94
C ALA A 85 -0.34 -16.05 2.14
N MET A 86 0.69 -16.81 2.51
CA MET A 86 1.98 -16.77 1.83
C MET A 86 1.89 -17.26 0.37
N LEU A 87 1.14 -18.32 0.12
CA LEU A 87 0.93 -18.91 -1.21
C LEU A 87 0.25 -17.91 -2.16
N VAL A 88 -0.78 -17.20 -1.69
CA VAL A 88 -1.47 -16.18 -2.48
C VAL A 88 -0.53 -15.03 -2.86
N VAL A 89 0.29 -14.54 -1.92
CA VAL A 89 1.26 -13.46 -2.17
C VAL A 89 2.29 -13.88 -3.21
N PHE A 90 2.89 -15.07 -3.08
CA PHE A 90 3.83 -15.56 -4.08
C PHE A 90 3.18 -15.76 -5.45
N SER A 91 1.96 -16.29 -5.49
CA SER A 91 1.23 -16.48 -6.75
C SER A 91 0.97 -15.15 -7.45
N ALA A 92 0.63 -14.10 -6.71
CA ALA A 92 0.44 -12.75 -7.26
C ALA A 92 1.76 -12.19 -7.85
N LEU A 93 2.87 -12.33 -7.14
CA LEU A 93 4.19 -11.88 -7.62
C LEU A 93 4.64 -12.64 -8.87
N ILE A 94 4.44 -13.96 -8.89
CA ILE A 94 4.73 -14.81 -10.06
C ILE A 94 3.87 -14.36 -11.25
N GLY A 95 2.58 -14.14 -11.04
CA GLY A 95 1.68 -13.64 -12.07
C GLY A 95 2.14 -12.30 -12.65
N LEU A 96 2.55 -11.36 -11.79
CA LEU A 96 3.06 -10.06 -12.20
C LEU A 96 4.39 -10.19 -12.99
N TYR A 97 5.28 -11.07 -12.56
CA TYR A 97 6.51 -11.39 -13.30
C TYR A 97 6.21 -11.90 -14.72
N PHE A 98 5.26 -12.83 -14.86
CA PHE A 98 4.85 -13.34 -16.17
C PHE A 98 4.27 -12.25 -17.06
N PHE A 99 3.46 -11.35 -16.51
CA PHE A 99 2.89 -10.22 -17.24
C PHE A 99 3.99 -9.30 -17.82
N PHE A 100 4.96 -8.90 -16.99
CA PHE A 100 6.07 -8.06 -17.46
C PHE A 100 6.97 -8.79 -18.46
N LYS A 101 7.26 -10.07 -18.23
CA LYS A 101 8.06 -10.89 -19.16
C LYS A 101 7.38 -11.00 -20.53
N LEU A 102 6.07 -11.24 -20.54
CA LEU A 102 5.31 -11.34 -21.78
C LEU A 102 5.29 -9.99 -22.53
N SER A 103 4.99 -8.90 -21.81
CA SER A 103 4.99 -7.55 -22.37
C SER A 103 6.37 -7.15 -22.94
N GLY A 104 7.45 -7.40 -22.19
CA GLY A 104 8.82 -7.14 -22.65
C GLY A 104 9.21 -7.97 -23.88
N ASN A 105 8.84 -9.24 -23.92
CA ASN A 105 9.10 -10.09 -25.07
C ASN A 105 8.29 -9.66 -26.32
N ILE A 106 7.06 -9.20 -26.15
CA ILE A 106 6.24 -8.67 -27.25
C ILE A 106 6.83 -7.35 -27.76
N ALA A 107 7.18 -6.42 -26.87
CA ALA A 107 7.78 -5.13 -27.22
C ALA A 107 9.08 -5.30 -28.01
N THR A 108 9.98 -6.18 -27.55
CA THR A 108 11.23 -6.48 -28.26
C THR A 108 10.99 -7.16 -29.61
N ARG A 109 10.01 -8.06 -29.73
CA ARG A 109 9.63 -8.67 -31.02
C ARG A 109 9.07 -7.65 -32.01
N ILE A 110 8.22 -6.72 -31.57
CA ILE A 110 7.68 -5.66 -32.43
C ILE A 110 8.79 -4.71 -32.87
N SER A 111 9.68 -4.32 -31.96
CA SER A 111 10.84 -3.47 -32.27
C SER A 111 11.76 -4.11 -33.31
N LYS A 112 12.14 -5.39 -33.10
CA LYS A 112 12.94 -6.16 -34.08
C LYS A 112 12.27 -6.24 -35.46
N ARG A 113 10.94 -6.41 -35.52
CA ARG A 113 10.17 -6.46 -36.79
C ARG A 113 10.12 -5.10 -37.49
N LYS A 114 9.93 -3.99 -36.77
CA LYS A 114 9.95 -2.64 -37.35
C LYS A 114 11.31 -2.30 -37.94
N ILE A 115 12.37 -2.65 -37.23
CA ILE A 115 13.76 -2.44 -37.67
C ILE A 115 14.08 -3.28 -38.91
N ALA A 116 13.66 -4.54 -38.94
CA ALA A 116 13.86 -5.40 -40.09
C ALA A 116 13.16 -4.87 -41.36
N LYS A 117 11.99 -4.25 -41.22
CA LYS A 117 11.28 -3.60 -42.33
C LYS A 117 11.91 -2.26 -42.77
N SER A 118 12.64 -1.58 -41.88
CA SER A 118 13.31 -0.31 -42.17
C SER A 118 14.65 -0.48 -42.94
N GLY A 119 15.09 -1.71 -43.23
CA GLY A 119 16.33 -1.95 -43.99
C GLY A 119 17.63 -1.73 -43.22
N THR A 120 17.58 -1.29 -41.95
CA THR A 120 18.73 -1.01 -41.07
C THR A 120 19.24 -2.26 -40.33
N LEU A 121 18.96 -3.45 -40.88
CA LEU A 121 19.14 -4.74 -40.20
C LEU A 121 20.60 -5.03 -39.78
N SER A 122 21.59 -4.51 -40.51
CA SER A 122 23.01 -4.63 -40.15
C SER A 122 23.45 -3.67 -39.05
N ALA A 123 22.93 -2.45 -39.01
CA ALA A 123 23.27 -1.46 -37.98
C ALA A 123 22.66 -1.83 -36.62
N VAL A 124 21.44 -2.37 -36.60
CA VAL A 124 20.77 -2.73 -35.34
C VAL A 124 21.24 -4.05 -34.76
N ARG A 125 21.66 -5.04 -35.58
CA ARG A 125 22.29 -6.26 -35.04
C ARG A 125 23.59 -5.96 -34.29
N SER A 126 24.34 -4.96 -34.75
CA SER A 126 25.48 -4.42 -34.00
C SER A 126 25.00 -3.75 -32.70
N GLN A 127 24.02 -2.84 -32.76
CA GLN A 127 23.51 -2.12 -31.58
C GLN A 127 22.83 -3.00 -30.52
N THR A 128 22.18 -4.11 -30.89
CA THR A 128 21.58 -5.04 -29.93
C THR A 128 22.61 -5.84 -29.14
N HIS A 129 23.87 -5.84 -29.58
CA HIS A 129 24.98 -6.49 -28.89
C HIS A 129 25.89 -5.50 -28.14
N LEU A 130 25.64 -4.19 -28.27
CA LEU A 130 26.39 -3.18 -27.52
C LEU A 130 25.80 -3.06 -26.13
N SER A 131 26.54 -3.56 -25.14
CA SER A 131 26.25 -3.34 -23.72
C SER A 131 26.12 -1.84 -23.43
N GLY A 132 25.30 -1.47 -22.45
CA GLY A 132 25.14 -0.08 -22.02
C GLY A 132 26.46 0.60 -21.67
N GLU A 133 27.44 -0.17 -21.20
CA GLU A 133 28.82 0.27 -20.92
C GLU A 133 29.54 0.72 -22.19
N VAL A 134 29.40 0.00 -23.30
CA VAL A 134 30.04 0.34 -24.57
C VAL A 134 29.39 1.58 -25.17
N LEU A 135 28.08 1.72 -25.05
CA LEU A 135 27.37 2.93 -25.45
C LEU A 135 27.78 4.14 -24.59
N ALA A 136 27.96 3.95 -23.28
CA ALA A 136 28.47 4.98 -22.39
C ALA A 136 29.90 5.42 -22.78
N ALA A 137 30.80 4.45 -23.03
CA ALA A 137 32.17 4.74 -23.48
C ALA A 137 32.21 5.47 -24.83
N ILE A 138 31.40 5.04 -25.81
CA ILE A 138 31.29 5.74 -27.10
C ILE A 138 30.76 7.16 -26.89
N SER A 139 29.77 7.35 -26.02
CA SER A 139 29.20 8.67 -25.73
C SER A 139 30.19 9.60 -25.03
N ALA A 140 31.00 9.07 -24.10
CA ALA A 140 32.05 9.83 -23.43
C ALA A 140 33.17 10.22 -24.41
N ALA A 141 33.58 9.32 -25.30
CA ALA A 141 34.57 9.63 -26.33
C ALA A 141 34.06 10.71 -27.32
N LEU A 142 32.79 10.65 -27.72
CA LEU A 142 32.19 11.68 -28.56
C LEU A 142 32.03 13.03 -27.85
N TYR A 143 31.78 13.00 -26.54
CA TYR A 143 31.70 14.20 -25.70
C TYR A 143 33.06 14.90 -25.63
N GLU A 144 34.13 14.15 -25.33
CA GLU A 144 35.51 14.65 -25.29
C GLU A 144 35.94 15.28 -26.62
N ILE A 145 35.69 14.59 -27.75
CA ILE A 145 36.01 15.10 -29.09
C ILE A 145 35.27 16.40 -29.41
N LYS A 146 34.05 16.57 -28.88
CA LYS A 146 33.28 17.81 -29.08
C LYS A 146 33.79 18.95 -28.21
N GLU A 147 34.23 18.67 -26.99
CA GLU A 147 34.85 19.66 -26.11
C GLU A 147 36.13 20.23 -26.78
N ASP A 148 36.99 19.36 -27.33
CA ASP A 148 38.21 19.74 -28.07
C ASP A 148 37.94 20.58 -29.34
N GLN A 149 36.75 20.48 -29.94
CA GLN A 149 36.38 21.28 -31.12
C GLN A 149 36.02 22.72 -30.80
N HIS A 150 35.79 23.06 -29.53
CA HIS A 150 35.45 24.43 -29.13
C HIS A 150 36.67 25.36 -29.00
N ASP A 151 37.90 24.84 -28.95
CA ASP A 151 39.13 25.64 -28.82
C ASP A 151 39.77 26.05 -30.15
N ILE A 152 39.28 25.53 -31.28
CA ILE A 152 39.67 25.95 -32.63
C ILE A 152 38.74 27.05 -33.14
N GLU A 153 38.78 28.20 -32.47
CA GLU A 153 38.14 29.40 -32.98
C GLU A 153 38.85 29.86 -34.26
N SER A 154 38.11 30.01 -35.36
CA SER A 154 38.65 30.59 -36.59
C SER A 154 39.12 32.02 -36.31
N THR A 155 40.43 32.27 -36.33
CA THR A 155 41.03 33.62 -36.20
C THR A 155 40.82 34.49 -37.45
N ILE A 156 39.63 34.40 -38.07
CA ILE A 156 39.23 35.18 -39.23
C ILE A 156 38.03 36.03 -38.80
N LEU A 157 38.33 37.24 -38.33
CA LEU A 157 37.32 38.24 -37.98
C LEU A 157 36.69 38.80 -39.27
N THR A 158 35.59 38.19 -39.72
CA THR A 158 34.86 38.67 -40.89
C THR A 158 33.89 39.78 -40.46
N ILE A 159 34.40 41.00 -40.29
CA ILE A 159 33.58 42.16 -39.93
C ILE A 159 32.71 42.54 -41.12
N ARG A 160 31.43 42.19 -41.07
CA ARG A 160 30.46 42.62 -42.08
C ARG A 160 30.07 44.07 -41.80
N GLN A 161 30.53 45.01 -42.63
CA GLN A 161 30.08 46.40 -42.57
C GLN A 161 28.54 46.44 -42.61
N VAL A 162 27.93 47.03 -41.58
CA VAL A 162 26.47 47.18 -41.52
C VAL A 162 26.05 48.17 -42.61
N LYS A 163 25.51 47.66 -43.73
CA LYS A 163 24.75 48.50 -44.66
C LYS A 163 23.47 48.93 -43.92
N ARG A 164 23.37 50.22 -43.61
CA ARG A 164 22.15 50.82 -43.06
C ARG A 164 21.15 51.00 -44.19
N ASP A 165 20.64 49.90 -44.72
CA ASP A 165 19.56 49.95 -45.70
C ASP A 165 18.29 50.44 -44.97
N TYR A 166 17.69 51.50 -45.49
CA TYR A 166 16.53 52.12 -44.85
C TYR A 166 15.36 51.12 -44.81
N SER A 167 15.03 50.63 -43.62
CA SER A 167 13.86 49.77 -43.39
C SER A 167 12.68 50.60 -42.87
N PRO A 168 11.53 50.59 -43.58
CA PRO A 168 10.31 51.27 -43.13
C PRO A 168 9.81 50.79 -41.76
N TRP A 169 10.15 49.56 -41.37
CA TRP A 169 9.75 48.95 -40.09
C TRP A 169 10.48 49.56 -38.88
N SER A 170 11.72 50.04 -39.06
CA SER A 170 12.52 50.67 -38.00
C SER A 170 12.44 52.20 -37.99
N ALA A 171 11.62 52.78 -38.88
CA ALA A 171 11.58 54.22 -39.10
C ALA A 171 10.83 54.95 -37.97
N LYS A 172 11.60 55.52 -37.02
CA LYS A 172 11.06 56.22 -35.84
C LYS A 172 10.04 57.32 -36.16
N TRP A 173 10.12 57.98 -37.32
CA TRP A 173 9.17 59.04 -37.69
C TRP A 173 7.72 58.53 -37.83
N LYS A 174 7.52 57.25 -38.16
CA LYS A 174 6.20 56.62 -38.20
C LYS A 174 5.56 56.52 -36.81
N SER A 175 6.39 56.45 -35.76
CA SER A 175 5.96 56.36 -34.36
C SER A 175 5.76 57.71 -33.69
N LEU A 176 6.17 58.81 -34.34
CA LEU A 176 6.02 60.15 -33.78
C LEU A 176 4.64 60.73 -34.14
N ARG A 177 3.98 61.34 -33.15
CA ARG A 177 2.69 62.01 -33.32
C ARG A 177 2.85 63.19 -34.27
N LYS A 178 2.13 63.19 -35.39
CA LYS A 178 2.08 64.35 -36.29
C LYS A 178 1.15 65.40 -35.67
N LEU A 179 1.62 66.64 -35.59
CA LEU A 179 0.78 67.77 -35.19
C LEU A 179 -0.16 68.13 -36.36
N PRO A 180 -1.45 68.40 -36.10
CA PRO A 180 -2.37 68.84 -37.13
C PRO A 180 -1.96 70.24 -37.65
N LYS A 181 -2.20 70.46 -38.94
CA LYS A 181 -2.06 71.78 -39.59
C LYS A 181 -3.36 72.55 -39.46
#